data_AF-A0A2D5XDT6-F1
#
_entry.id   AF-A0A2D5XDT6-F1
#
_cell.length_a   1.000
_cell.length_b   1.000
_cell.length_c   1.000
_cell.angle_alpha   90.00
_cell.angle_beta   90.00
_cell.angle_gamma   90.00
#
_symmetry.space_group_name_H-M   'P 1'
#
loop_
_entity.id
_entity.type
_entity.pdbx_description
1 polymer ?
#
loop_
_entity_poly.entity_id
_entity_poly.type
_entity_poly.pdbx_seq_one_letter_code
_entity_poly.pdbx_strand_id
1 'polypeptide(L)'
;MQKKGQITIFILLALAILIGISLFFFIDREDSIKQPQVQQASEFSVNLQSISNFVENCMLLVGEEGVDYISRQGGYYKTPLPSTFALGTLQYEIPFYYDKGEYLVPSLSQIESEISNYVKDNLNFCLKDFQVLREQGYEIEWEMTNVSVNIVENEVLLEINFPITVKVSDAQNTFSDFAVRIDRKLRTMYEIADGLVKMQPDEPNAFLIGELVDLTFFENVTFDIENDEDDVIITLIDDVPSTDNDHYTKEIEENHYIFNFASRYDWEFPQDNIELEDVPDLTTSAGYLFSLQLSASKSGQFFDSTDLFDVDPITGMVEFIPEDSQTGKHPILVGVRDAQGNSATKTFEINIIEGNEKPYIEQIPDQTTLLGKPFILKIQATDPENHTILFSDETDLFDILPFGVIDFVPNQTGNFPVTIIAVDIQGAFDKETFYLEVKNE
;
A
#
# COMPACT_ATOMS: atom_id res chain seq x y z
N MET A 1 33.93 118.61 25.32
CA MET A 1 33.27 117.52 26.08
C MET A 1 31.76 117.75 25.95
N GLN A 2 30.87 116.85 25.49
CA GLN A 2 30.92 115.40 25.29
C GLN A 2 30.07 115.00 24.05
N LYS A 3 30.65 114.24 23.11
CA LYS A 3 29.93 113.42 22.13
C LYS A 3 29.34 112.19 22.82
N LYS A 4 28.24 112.34 23.58
CA LYS A 4 27.57 111.21 24.26
C LYS A 4 26.08 111.05 23.92
N GLY A 5 25.52 111.86 23.02
CA GLY A 5 24.10 111.80 22.64
C GLY A 5 23.75 110.89 21.44
N GLN A 6 24.70 110.62 20.53
CA GLN A 6 24.42 109.83 19.31
C GLN A 6 24.56 108.32 19.51
N ILE A 7 25.47 107.87 20.39
CA ILE A 7 25.70 106.42 20.61
C ILE A 7 24.49 105.78 21.30
N THR A 8 23.82 106.49 22.21
CA THR A 8 22.66 105.96 22.94
C THR A 8 21.48 105.64 22.04
N ILE A 9 21.27 106.42 20.96
CA ILE A 9 20.21 106.16 19.97
C ILE A 9 20.49 104.89 19.17
N PHE A 10 21.73 104.68 18.73
CA PHE A 10 22.08 103.46 18.00
C PHE A 10 22.02 102.21 18.89
N ILE A 11 22.37 102.33 20.18
CA ILE A 11 22.23 101.22 21.14
C ILE A 11 20.76 100.89 21.39
N LEU A 12 19.89 101.90 21.56
CA LEU A 12 18.45 101.67 21.75
C LEU A 12 17.80 101.08 20.50
N LEU A 13 18.21 101.51 19.31
CA LEU A 13 17.70 100.95 18.05
C LEU A 13 18.15 99.49 17.85
N ALA A 14 19.42 99.19 18.15
CA ALA A 14 19.95 97.84 18.09
C ALA A 14 19.26 96.91 19.12
N LEU A 15 18.97 97.42 20.33
CA LEU A 15 18.24 96.67 21.35
C LEU A 15 16.79 96.42 20.95
N ALA A 16 16.12 97.40 20.34
CA ALA A 16 14.76 97.24 19.83
C ALA A 16 14.69 96.22 18.68
N ILE A 17 15.70 96.21 17.79
CA ILE A 17 15.81 95.21 16.72
C ILE A 17 16.10 93.83 17.31
N LEU A 18 16.96 93.70 18.32
CA LEU A 18 17.24 92.44 19.00
C LEU A 18 16.01 91.87 19.71
N ILE A 19 15.24 92.72 20.39
CA ILE A 19 13.99 92.33 21.04
C ILE A 19 12.93 91.96 19.99
N GLY A 20 12.85 92.70 18.89
CA GLY A 20 11.95 92.40 17.77
C GLY A 20 12.27 91.06 17.10
N ILE A 21 13.56 90.78 16.86
CA ILE A 21 14.02 89.49 16.30
C ILE A 21 13.76 88.36 17.31
N SER A 22 14.04 88.59 18.60
CA SER A 22 13.78 87.60 19.65
C SER A 22 12.29 87.29 19.79
N LEU A 23 11.41 88.28 19.71
CA LEU A 23 9.96 88.12 19.73
C LEU A 23 9.44 87.46 18.46
N PHE A 24 10.00 87.81 17.29
CA PHE A 24 9.68 87.16 16.03
C PHE A 24 10.03 85.67 16.07
N PHE A 25 11.22 85.31 16.56
CA PHE A 25 11.61 83.90 16.75
C PHE A 25 10.85 83.19 17.89
N PHE A 26 10.30 83.91 18.87
CA PHE A 26 9.46 83.32 19.92
C PHE A 26 8.03 83.07 19.42
N ILE A 27 7.47 83.99 18.64
CA ILE A 27 6.12 83.87 18.05
C ILE A 27 6.12 82.83 16.93
N ASP A 28 7.18 82.74 16.11
CA ASP A 28 7.34 81.66 15.11
C ASP A 28 7.62 80.28 15.74
N ARG A 29 7.93 80.22 17.05
CA ARG A 29 8.19 78.96 17.76
C ARG A 29 6.97 78.36 18.44
N GLU A 30 5.81 79.01 18.41
CA GLU A 30 4.59 78.50 19.07
C GLU A 30 3.60 77.83 18.10
N ASP A 31 3.88 77.80 16.79
CA ASP A 31 2.95 77.24 15.77
C ASP A 31 3.51 76.07 14.93
N SER A 32 4.56 75.38 15.38
CA SER A 32 5.05 74.20 14.63
C SER A 32 5.68 73.10 15.49
N ILE A 33 4.96 72.68 16.54
CA ILE A 33 4.94 71.26 16.89
C ILE A 33 3.69 70.66 16.24
N LYS A 34 3.69 70.55 14.91
CA LYS A 34 2.85 69.54 14.26
C LYS A 34 3.42 68.20 14.72
N GLN A 35 2.67 67.48 15.55
CA GLN A 35 2.92 66.05 15.73
C GLN A 35 3.06 65.43 14.33
N PRO A 36 4.12 64.65 14.08
CA PRO A 36 4.42 64.22 12.73
C PRO A 36 3.29 63.30 12.24
N GLN A 37 2.78 63.58 11.04
CA GLN A 37 1.85 62.74 10.25
C GLN A 37 2.37 61.29 10.02
N VAL A 38 3.56 60.96 10.54
CA VAL A 38 4.17 59.63 10.55
C VAL A 38 3.41 58.64 11.43
N GLN A 39 2.77 59.06 12.53
CA GLN A 39 2.00 58.15 13.40
C GLN A 39 0.70 57.66 12.74
N GLN A 40 -0.11 58.55 12.16
CA GLN A 40 -1.34 58.18 11.42
C GLN A 40 -1.05 57.37 10.15
N ALA A 41 0.01 57.69 9.40
CA ALA A 41 0.42 56.89 8.25
C ALA A 41 0.89 55.48 8.69
N SER A 42 1.57 55.35 9.83
CA SER A 42 1.98 54.05 10.37
C SER A 42 0.81 53.22 10.89
N GLU A 43 -0.16 53.83 11.58
CA GLU A 43 -1.35 53.17 12.13
C GLU A 43 -2.30 52.72 11.01
N PHE A 44 -2.44 53.52 9.95
CA PHE A 44 -3.19 53.14 8.74
C PHE A 44 -2.50 51.99 7.98
N SER A 45 -1.16 52.00 7.87
CA SER A 45 -0.42 50.91 7.22
C SER A 45 -0.48 49.57 7.97
N VAL A 46 -0.49 49.59 9.31
CA VAL A 46 -0.65 48.40 10.16
C VAL A 46 -2.06 47.83 10.05
N ASN A 47 -3.08 48.69 9.89
CA ASN A 47 -4.45 48.25 9.66
C ASN A 47 -4.65 47.61 8.29
N LEU A 48 -3.94 48.05 7.24
CA LEU A 48 -4.05 47.45 5.90
C LEU A 48 -3.47 46.03 5.82
N GLN A 49 -2.34 45.75 6.47
CA GLN A 49 -1.81 44.37 6.54
C GLN A 49 -2.79 43.44 7.25
N SER A 50 -3.47 43.94 8.28
CA SER A 50 -4.46 43.16 9.03
C SER A 50 -5.66 42.78 8.16
N ILE A 51 -6.09 43.66 7.26
CA ILE A 51 -7.16 43.38 6.28
C ILE A 51 -6.66 42.38 5.23
N SER A 52 -5.42 42.52 4.73
CA SER A 52 -4.84 41.53 3.81
C SER A 52 -4.80 40.14 4.43
N ASN A 53 -4.30 40.05 5.66
CA ASN A 53 -4.25 38.79 6.40
C ASN A 53 -5.66 38.20 6.64
N PHE A 54 -6.67 39.05 6.89
CA PHE A 54 -8.06 38.59 7.03
C PHE A 54 -8.57 37.95 5.73
N VAL A 55 -8.30 38.58 4.58
CA VAL A 55 -8.68 38.04 3.27
C VAL A 55 -7.94 36.75 2.97
N GLU A 56 -6.62 36.72 3.16
CA GLU A 56 -5.78 35.53 2.95
C GLU A 56 -6.21 34.37 3.86
N ASN A 57 -6.56 34.62 5.12
CA ASN A 57 -7.09 33.58 6.00
C ASN A 57 -8.44 33.04 5.51
N CYS A 58 -9.32 33.91 5.02
CA CYS A 58 -10.57 33.45 4.40
C CYS A 58 -10.33 32.66 3.11
N MET A 59 -9.36 33.07 2.30
CA MET A 59 -8.95 32.32 1.11
C MET A 59 -8.38 30.96 1.44
N LEU A 60 -7.53 30.87 2.47
CA LEU A 60 -6.95 29.61 2.92
C LEU A 60 -8.03 28.66 3.42
N LEU A 61 -8.92 29.13 4.30
CA LEU A 61 -10.03 28.33 4.84
C LEU A 61 -10.93 27.78 3.72
N VAL A 62 -11.45 28.66 2.87
CA VAL A 62 -12.37 28.27 1.79
C VAL A 62 -11.66 27.45 0.71
N GLY A 63 -10.36 27.70 0.51
CA GLY A 63 -9.51 26.93 -0.39
C GLY A 63 -9.29 25.50 0.10
N GLU A 64 -8.93 25.31 1.38
CA GLU A 64 -8.78 23.99 2.00
C GLU A 64 -10.10 23.22 1.96
N GLU A 65 -11.21 23.83 2.39
CA GLU A 65 -12.55 23.22 2.32
C GLU A 65 -12.93 22.83 0.88
N GLY A 66 -12.64 23.69 -0.09
CA GLY A 66 -12.94 23.45 -1.51
C GLY A 66 -12.10 22.33 -2.11
N VAL A 67 -10.79 22.31 -1.85
CA VAL A 67 -9.89 21.23 -2.30
C VAL A 67 -10.31 19.90 -1.69
N ASP A 68 -10.58 19.86 -0.38
CA ASP A 68 -10.97 18.62 0.30
C ASP A 68 -12.34 18.12 -0.18
N TYR A 69 -13.32 19.02 -0.33
CA TYR A 69 -14.64 18.67 -0.85
C TYR A 69 -14.59 18.11 -2.27
N ILE A 70 -13.88 18.81 -3.17
CA ILE A 70 -13.76 18.41 -4.59
C ILE A 70 -12.96 17.12 -4.73
N SER A 71 -11.93 16.91 -3.93
CA SER A 71 -11.13 15.67 -3.92
C SER A 71 -11.98 14.47 -3.51
N ARG A 72 -12.80 14.63 -2.45
CA ARG A 72 -13.77 13.60 -2.03
C ARG A 72 -14.83 13.29 -3.09
N GLN A 73 -15.10 14.23 -3.99
CA GLN A 73 -16.01 14.07 -5.14
C GLN A 73 -15.30 13.74 -6.46
N GLY A 74 -14.05 13.28 -6.42
CA GLY A 74 -13.32 12.87 -7.63
C GLY A 74 -13.06 14.01 -8.61
N GLY A 75 -12.75 15.19 -8.11
CA GLY A 75 -12.34 16.32 -8.93
C GLY A 75 -13.46 17.22 -9.43
N TYR A 76 -14.70 17.05 -8.94
CA TYR A 76 -15.85 17.88 -9.32
C TYR A 76 -16.44 18.64 -8.14
N TYR A 77 -16.74 19.93 -8.33
CA TYR A 77 -17.60 20.69 -7.42
C TYR A 77 -19.08 20.32 -7.66
N LYS A 78 -19.43 19.96 -8.89
CA LYS A 78 -20.72 19.37 -9.26
C LYS A 78 -20.51 18.08 -10.02
N THR A 79 -20.74 16.95 -9.36
CA THR A 79 -20.51 15.63 -9.94
C THR A 79 -21.37 15.41 -11.19
N PRO A 80 -20.77 14.96 -12.32
CA PRO A 80 -21.53 14.61 -13.52
C PRO A 80 -22.30 13.31 -13.36
N LEU A 81 -23.36 13.14 -14.14
CA LEU A 81 -24.06 11.86 -14.29
C LEU A 81 -23.50 11.09 -15.50
N PRO A 82 -23.35 9.75 -15.44
CA PRO A 82 -23.67 8.89 -14.29
C PRO A 82 -22.62 8.97 -13.16
N SER A 83 -23.07 8.70 -11.94
CA SER A 83 -22.30 8.73 -10.69
C SER A 83 -22.80 7.62 -9.75
N THR A 84 -22.06 7.38 -8.67
CA THR A 84 -22.45 6.50 -7.55
C THR A 84 -22.26 7.20 -6.19
N PHE A 85 -22.62 6.53 -5.11
CA PHE A 85 -22.40 6.99 -3.73
C PHE A 85 -21.54 5.97 -2.98
N ALA A 86 -20.53 6.43 -2.23
CA ALA A 86 -19.79 5.55 -1.32
C ALA A 86 -20.69 5.07 -0.18
N LEU A 87 -20.71 3.76 0.06
CA LEU A 87 -21.42 3.17 1.18
C LEU A 87 -20.63 3.51 2.46
N GLY A 88 -21.33 3.82 3.56
CA GLY A 88 -20.71 4.31 4.80
C GLY A 88 -20.53 5.84 4.89
N THR A 89 -20.27 6.54 3.79
CA THR A 89 -20.28 8.02 3.73
C THR A 89 -21.47 8.53 2.92
N LEU A 90 -22.65 8.60 3.53
CA LEU A 90 -23.93 9.04 2.93
C LEU A 90 -23.95 10.50 2.35
N GLN A 91 -22.83 11.08 1.94
CA GLN A 91 -22.71 12.53 1.68
C GLN A 91 -21.97 12.93 0.40
N TYR A 92 -21.28 12.04 -0.32
CA TYR A 92 -20.55 12.42 -1.53
C TYR A 92 -20.97 11.60 -2.75
N GLU A 93 -21.31 12.32 -3.81
CA GLU A 93 -21.56 11.75 -5.13
C GLU A 93 -20.21 11.60 -5.87
N ILE A 94 -19.91 10.38 -6.29
CA ILE A 94 -18.62 9.98 -6.87
C ILE A 94 -18.80 9.72 -8.38
N PRO A 95 -18.02 10.37 -9.25
CA PRO A 95 -18.10 10.16 -10.69
C PRO A 95 -17.50 8.81 -11.10
N PHE A 96 -17.99 8.27 -12.22
CA PHE A 96 -17.27 7.18 -12.89
C PHE A 96 -16.09 7.74 -13.68
N TYR A 97 -14.88 7.32 -13.32
CA TYR A 97 -13.67 7.57 -14.10
C TYR A 97 -13.47 6.52 -15.19
N TYR A 98 -13.93 5.29 -14.92
CA TYR A 98 -14.07 4.23 -15.89
C TYR A 98 -15.52 3.77 -15.91
N ASP A 99 -16.13 3.73 -17.10
CA ASP A 99 -17.51 3.24 -17.25
C ASP A 99 -17.62 2.33 -18.47
N LYS A 100 -17.58 1.01 -18.23
CA LYS A 100 -17.83 -0.02 -19.26
C LYS A 100 -16.96 0.17 -20.51
N GLY A 101 -15.66 0.40 -20.29
CA GLY A 101 -14.66 0.62 -21.34
C GLY A 101 -14.40 2.08 -21.68
N GLU A 102 -15.22 3.02 -21.20
CA GLU A 102 -15.05 4.45 -21.47
C GLU A 102 -14.13 5.12 -20.43
N TYR A 103 -13.20 5.93 -20.93
CA TYR A 103 -12.30 6.75 -20.13
C TYR A 103 -12.91 8.12 -19.84
N LEU A 104 -13.21 8.40 -18.57
CA LEU A 104 -13.99 9.57 -18.12
C LEU A 104 -13.27 10.45 -17.10
N VAL A 105 -11.98 10.23 -16.86
CA VAL A 105 -11.17 11.02 -15.92
C VAL A 105 -11.14 12.49 -16.35
N PRO A 106 -11.45 13.47 -15.47
CA PRO A 106 -11.30 14.88 -15.77
C PRO A 106 -9.83 15.26 -15.99
N SER A 107 -9.55 16.31 -16.76
CA SER A 107 -8.20 16.87 -16.80
C SER A 107 -7.90 17.68 -15.53
N LEU A 108 -6.62 17.80 -15.15
CA LEU A 108 -6.21 18.70 -14.06
C LEU A 108 -6.77 20.13 -14.23
N SER A 109 -6.78 20.65 -15.46
CA SER A 109 -7.33 21.97 -15.74
C SER A 109 -8.84 22.09 -15.49
N GLN A 110 -9.58 20.99 -15.61
CA GLN A 110 -11.00 20.95 -15.22
C GLN A 110 -11.12 21.01 -13.70
N ILE A 111 -10.33 20.22 -12.96
CA ILE A 111 -10.32 20.24 -11.49
C ILE A 111 -9.93 21.64 -10.96
N GLU A 112 -8.92 22.29 -11.54
CA GLU A 112 -8.54 23.68 -11.23
C GLU A 112 -9.72 24.66 -11.41
N SER A 113 -10.48 24.48 -12.49
CA SER A 113 -11.69 25.28 -12.75
C SER A 113 -12.81 24.99 -11.75
N GLU A 114 -13.01 23.73 -11.34
CA GLU A 114 -14.00 23.35 -10.33
C GLU A 114 -13.67 23.98 -8.96
N ILE A 115 -12.39 23.96 -8.53
CA ILE A 115 -11.93 24.62 -7.30
C ILE A 115 -12.12 26.14 -7.40
N SER A 116 -11.78 26.73 -8.56
CA SER A 116 -11.97 28.17 -8.78
C SER A 116 -13.45 28.58 -8.65
N ASN A 117 -14.37 27.77 -9.17
CA ASN A 117 -15.81 27.99 -9.04
C ASN A 117 -16.29 27.86 -7.59
N TYR A 118 -15.82 26.84 -6.86
CA TYR A 118 -16.14 26.68 -5.44
C TYR A 118 -15.72 27.90 -4.63
N VAL A 119 -14.47 28.35 -4.78
CA VAL A 119 -13.95 29.52 -4.03
C VAL A 119 -14.76 30.77 -4.38
N LYS A 120 -15.08 30.98 -5.66
CA LYS A 120 -15.87 32.13 -6.10
C LYS A 120 -17.26 32.19 -5.46
N ASP A 121 -17.93 31.03 -5.35
CA ASP A 121 -19.26 30.92 -4.77
C ASP A 121 -19.23 31.07 -3.24
N ASN A 122 -18.14 30.66 -2.58
CA ASN A 122 -18.10 30.51 -1.13
C ASN A 122 -17.28 31.56 -0.36
N LEU A 123 -16.32 32.25 -1.00
CA LEU A 123 -15.41 33.18 -0.30
C LEU A 123 -16.16 34.28 0.46
N ASN A 124 -17.24 34.81 -0.12
CA ASN A 124 -18.01 35.87 0.52
C ASN A 124 -18.73 35.42 1.80
N PHE A 125 -19.01 34.12 1.98
CA PHE A 125 -19.57 33.64 3.25
C PHE A 125 -18.56 33.76 4.39
N CYS A 126 -17.27 33.60 4.11
CA CYS A 126 -16.21 33.85 5.09
C CYS A 126 -16.01 35.36 5.33
N LEU A 127 -15.90 36.14 4.26
CA LEU A 127 -15.68 37.59 4.35
C LEU A 127 -16.86 38.32 5.01
N LYS A 128 -18.08 37.78 4.88
CA LYS A 128 -19.34 38.36 5.36
C LYS A 128 -19.48 39.82 4.95
N ASP A 129 -19.19 40.16 3.69
CA ASP A 129 -19.20 41.53 3.18
C ASP A 129 -18.44 42.54 4.08
N PHE A 130 -17.36 42.07 4.73
CA PHE A 130 -16.51 42.82 5.65
C PHE A 130 -17.26 43.54 6.79
N GLN A 131 -18.39 42.99 7.26
CA GLN A 131 -19.24 43.64 8.27
C GLN A 131 -18.47 44.06 9.54
N VAL A 132 -17.54 43.24 10.02
CA VAL A 132 -16.71 43.55 11.20
C VAL A 132 -15.86 44.81 11.00
N LEU A 133 -15.30 45.00 9.81
CA LEU A 133 -14.52 46.20 9.50
C LEU A 133 -15.45 47.42 9.30
N ARG A 134 -16.63 47.22 8.69
CA ARG A 134 -17.62 48.29 8.57
C ARG A 134 -18.09 48.80 9.93
N GLU A 135 -18.27 47.91 10.91
CA GLU A 135 -18.59 48.27 12.31
C GLU A 135 -17.48 49.07 12.99
N GLN A 136 -16.22 48.91 12.56
CA GLN A 136 -15.07 49.67 13.04
C GLN A 136 -14.92 51.04 12.33
N GLY A 137 -15.81 51.38 11.41
CA GLY A 137 -15.84 52.67 10.72
C GLY A 137 -15.10 52.70 9.38
N TYR A 138 -14.74 51.54 8.82
CA TYR A 138 -14.15 51.45 7.48
C TYR A 138 -15.25 51.41 6.41
N GLU A 139 -15.11 52.24 5.37
CA GLU A 139 -15.91 52.11 4.14
C GLU A 139 -15.17 51.17 3.17
N ILE A 140 -15.81 50.06 2.81
CA ILE A 140 -15.19 49.01 2.00
C ILE A 140 -16.01 48.73 0.74
N GLU A 141 -15.38 48.94 -0.41
CA GLU A 141 -15.87 48.60 -1.74
C GLU A 141 -15.02 47.46 -2.29
N TRP A 142 -15.64 46.40 -2.81
CA TRP A 142 -14.92 45.25 -3.35
C TRP A 142 -15.59 44.68 -4.58
N GLU A 143 -14.79 44.09 -5.47
CA GLU A 143 -15.24 43.35 -6.64
C GLU A 143 -14.32 42.16 -6.85
N MET A 144 -14.86 40.94 -6.96
CA MET A 144 -14.06 39.77 -7.31
C MET A 144 -14.05 39.61 -8.83
N THR A 145 -12.86 39.73 -9.44
CA THR A 145 -12.73 39.71 -10.90
C THR A 145 -12.32 38.34 -11.42
N ASN A 146 -11.33 37.71 -10.78
CA ASN A 146 -10.76 36.45 -11.23
C ASN A 146 -10.27 35.58 -10.07
N VAL A 147 -10.52 34.28 -10.17
CA VAL A 147 -9.98 33.23 -9.29
C VAL A 147 -9.22 32.28 -10.19
N SER A 148 -7.96 32.01 -9.86
CA SER A 148 -7.06 31.12 -10.57
C SER A 148 -6.54 30.09 -9.59
N VAL A 149 -6.55 28.83 -10.02
CA VAL A 149 -6.02 27.70 -9.24
C VAL A 149 -4.98 27.01 -10.10
N ASN A 150 -3.83 26.69 -9.50
CA ASN A 150 -2.81 25.87 -10.13
C ASN A 150 -2.44 24.70 -9.23
N ILE A 151 -2.57 23.48 -9.75
CA ILE A 151 -2.22 22.26 -9.04
C ILE A 151 -0.76 21.92 -9.34
N VAL A 152 0.09 21.97 -8.32
CA VAL A 152 1.49 21.55 -8.38
C VAL A 152 1.70 20.30 -7.53
N GLU A 153 2.93 19.80 -7.44
CA GLU A 153 3.26 18.48 -6.87
C GLU A 153 2.61 18.22 -5.49
N ASN A 154 2.92 19.04 -4.50
CA ASN A 154 2.50 18.83 -3.10
C ASN A 154 1.59 19.95 -2.58
N GLU A 155 1.20 20.89 -3.43
CA GLU A 155 0.38 22.02 -3.00
C GLU A 155 -0.55 22.50 -4.11
N VAL A 156 -1.61 23.19 -3.72
CA VAL A 156 -2.52 23.91 -4.62
C VAL A 156 -2.31 25.40 -4.41
N LEU A 157 -1.98 26.11 -5.49
CA LEU A 157 -1.78 27.55 -5.48
C LEU A 157 -3.09 28.24 -5.86
N LEU A 158 -3.67 29.00 -4.93
CA LEU A 158 -4.88 29.77 -5.16
C LEU A 158 -4.53 31.25 -5.26
N GLU A 159 -4.75 31.84 -6.43
CA GLU A 159 -4.51 33.25 -6.73
C GLU A 159 -5.82 33.95 -7.06
N ILE A 160 -6.09 35.08 -6.41
CA ILE A 160 -7.32 35.84 -6.64
C ILE A 160 -6.97 37.30 -6.95
N ASN A 161 -7.53 37.80 -8.06
CA ASN A 161 -7.62 39.23 -8.29
C ASN A 161 -8.94 39.73 -7.69
N PHE A 162 -8.83 40.34 -6.52
CA PHE A 162 -9.91 40.82 -5.68
C PHE A 162 -9.66 42.27 -5.25
N PRO A 163 -9.84 43.27 -6.13
CA PRO A 163 -9.73 44.68 -5.77
C PRO A 163 -10.62 45.06 -4.59
N ILE A 164 -10.01 45.37 -3.46
CA ILE A 164 -10.66 45.88 -2.25
C ILE A 164 -10.17 47.31 -2.00
N THR A 165 -11.10 48.25 -1.99
CA THR A 165 -10.83 49.65 -1.66
C THR A 165 -11.33 49.94 -0.25
N VAL A 166 -10.41 50.32 0.62
CA VAL A 166 -10.67 50.67 2.02
C VAL A 166 -10.53 52.18 2.20
N LYS A 167 -11.58 52.83 2.68
CA LYS A 167 -11.63 54.28 2.95
C LYS A 167 -11.84 54.53 4.44
N VAL A 168 -11.02 55.42 5.02
CA VAL A 168 -11.14 55.91 6.40
C VAL A 168 -10.86 57.40 6.43
N SER A 169 -11.86 58.21 6.78
CA SER A 169 -11.75 59.67 6.76
C SER A 169 -11.24 60.17 5.39
N ASP A 170 -10.04 60.76 5.30
CA ASP A 170 -9.45 61.26 4.05
C ASP A 170 -8.47 60.27 3.39
N ALA A 171 -8.19 59.12 4.01
CA ALA A 171 -7.25 58.13 3.50
C ALA A 171 -8.00 57.01 2.77
N GLN A 172 -7.54 56.66 1.57
CA GLN A 172 -8.00 55.49 0.83
C GLN A 172 -6.82 54.64 0.37
N ASN A 173 -7.00 53.33 0.33
CA ASN A 173 -6.04 52.43 -0.31
C ASN A 173 -6.78 51.28 -1.01
N THR A 174 -6.17 50.76 -2.07
CA THR A 174 -6.70 49.65 -2.85
C THR A 174 -5.61 48.60 -2.99
N PHE A 175 -5.97 47.35 -2.75
CA PHE A 175 -5.12 46.18 -2.94
C PHE A 175 -5.96 45.11 -3.66
N SER A 176 -5.32 44.34 -4.54
CA SER A 176 -6.04 43.53 -5.53
C SER A 176 -5.56 42.10 -5.62
N ASP A 177 -4.31 41.81 -5.30
CA ASP A 177 -3.71 40.51 -5.63
C ASP A 177 -3.40 39.76 -4.35
N PHE A 178 -3.96 38.56 -4.24
CA PHE A 178 -3.78 37.67 -3.11
C PHE A 178 -3.42 36.28 -3.60
N ALA A 179 -2.55 35.62 -2.86
CA ALA A 179 -2.15 34.26 -3.15
C ALA A 179 -2.00 33.48 -1.83
N VAL A 180 -2.57 32.28 -1.80
CA VAL A 180 -2.41 31.34 -0.70
C VAL A 180 -1.99 29.98 -1.24
N ARG A 181 -1.33 29.18 -0.38
CA ARG A 181 -0.89 27.83 -0.71
C ARG A 181 -1.60 26.85 0.20
N ILE A 182 -2.16 25.81 -0.39
CA ILE A 182 -2.93 24.78 0.29
C ILE A 182 -2.09 23.50 0.25
N ASP A 183 -1.69 22.99 1.41
CA ASP A 183 -0.80 21.82 1.56
C ASP A 183 -1.61 20.53 1.40
N ARG A 184 -1.82 20.14 0.14
CA ARG A 184 -2.60 18.98 -0.29
C ARG A 184 -1.97 18.34 -1.52
N LYS A 185 -1.75 17.03 -1.48
CA LYS A 185 -1.16 16.22 -2.56
C LYS A 185 -2.16 15.86 -3.67
N LEU A 186 -2.98 16.84 -4.09
CA LEU A 186 -4.04 16.62 -5.09
C LEU A 186 -3.47 16.06 -6.41
N ARG A 187 -2.30 16.55 -6.83
CA ARG A 187 -1.66 16.09 -8.06
C ARG A 187 -1.31 14.61 -8.00
N THR A 188 -0.65 14.18 -6.93
CA THR A 188 -0.27 12.78 -6.71
C THR A 188 -1.48 11.86 -6.73
N MET A 189 -2.53 12.20 -5.98
CA MET A 189 -3.76 11.40 -5.93
C MET A 189 -4.45 11.31 -7.29
N TYR A 190 -4.49 12.42 -8.02
CA TYR A 190 -5.00 12.48 -9.38
C TYR A 190 -4.19 11.59 -10.33
N GLU A 191 -2.86 11.66 -10.30
CA GLU A 191 -1.98 10.90 -11.19
C GLU A 191 -2.08 9.38 -10.94
N ILE A 192 -2.31 8.95 -9.71
CA ILE A 192 -2.61 7.54 -9.38
C ILE A 192 -3.94 7.12 -10.02
N ALA A 193 -5.01 7.91 -9.85
CA ALA A 193 -6.33 7.60 -10.41
C ALA A 193 -6.31 7.59 -11.94
N ASP A 194 -5.72 8.61 -12.56
CA ASP A 194 -5.53 8.74 -14.01
C ASP A 194 -4.67 7.59 -14.57
N GLY A 195 -3.58 7.23 -13.89
CA GLY A 195 -2.70 6.13 -14.26
C GLY A 195 -3.40 4.78 -14.26
N LEU A 196 -4.10 4.45 -13.15
CA LEU A 196 -4.85 3.20 -13.03
C LEU A 196 -5.90 3.08 -14.14
N VAL A 197 -6.69 4.12 -14.35
CA VAL A 197 -7.81 4.11 -15.31
C VAL A 197 -7.33 4.10 -16.75
N LYS A 198 -6.14 4.64 -17.05
CA LYS A 198 -5.51 4.52 -18.38
C LYS A 198 -5.12 3.09 -18.75
N MET A 199 -4.75 2.27 -17.76
CA MET A 199 -4.37 0.87 -17.97
C MET A 199 -5.59 -0.06 -18.04
N GLN A 200 -6.71 0.35 -17.45
CA GLN A 200 -7.92 -0.47 -17.35
C GLN A 200 -8.46 -1.04 -18.68
N PRO A 201 -8.43 -0.32 -19.82
CA PRO A 201 -8.92 -0.85 -21.10
C PRO A 201 -8.14 -2.07 -21.64
N ASP A 202 -6.91 -2.29 -21.19
CA ASP A 202 -6.11 -3.44 -21.61
C ASP A 202 -6.56 -4.74 -20.90
N GLU A 203 -7.23 -4.61 -19.76
CA GLU A 203 -7.73 -5.72 -18.92
C GLU A 203 -9.20 -5.47 -18.49
N PRO A 204 -10.16 -5.38 -19.44
CA PRO A 204 -11.52 -4.90 -19.17
C PRO A 204 -12.33 -5.81 -18.22
N ASN A 205 -11.92 -7.07 -18.08
CA ASN A 205 -12.60 -8.09 -17.27
C ASN A 205 -11.96 -8.31 -15.90
N ALA A 206 -11.08 -7.41 -15.46
CA ALA A 206 -10.42 -7.50 -14.16
C ALA A 206 -10.22 -6.10 -13.56
N PHE A 207 -10.16 -6.02 -12.23
CA PHE A 207 -9.71 -4.82 -11.53
C PHE A 207 -8.20 -4.91 -11.27
N LEU A 208 -7.45 -3.84 -11.59
CA LEU A 208 -5.99 -3.82 -11.55
C LEU A 208 -5.43 -3.53 -10.15
N ILE A 209 -5.77 -4.36 -9.16
CA ILE A 209 -5.34 -4.16 -7.77
C ILE A 209 -3.81 -4.17 -7.61
N GLY A 210 -3.10 -5.00 -8.39
CA GLY A 210 -1.63 -5.04 -8.37
C GLY A 210 -1.00 -3.72 -8.81
N GLU A 211 -1.50 -3.15 -9.90
CA GLU A 211 -1.06 -1.84 -10.39
C GLU A 211 -1.40 -0.71 -9.41
N LEU A 212 -2.57 -0.77 -8.77
CA LEU A 212 -2.93 0.19 -7.73
C LEU A 212 -1.99 0.11 -6.51
N VAL A 213 -1.61 -1.10 -6.08
CA VAL A 213 -0.62 -1.29 -5.02
C VAL A 213 0.72 -0.67 -5.40
N ASP A 214 1.19 -0.91 -6.63
CA ASP A 214 2.46 -0.35 -7.10
C ASP A 214 2.42 1.18 -7.16
N LEU A 215 1.37 1.76 -7.76
CA LEU A 215 1.20 3.21 -7.87
C LEU A 215 1.14 3.91 -6.51
N THR A 216 0.47 3.31 -5.52
CA THR A 216 0.31 3.90 -4.18
C THR A 216 1.55 3.72 -3.31
N PHE A 217 2.26 2.60 -3.46
CA PHE A 217 3.47 2.31 -2.69
C PHE A 217 4.59 3.33 -2.94
N PHE A 218 4.82 3.73 -4.19
CA PHE A 218 5.88 4.70 -4.53
C PHE A 218 5.57 6.12 -4.03
N GLU A 219 4.29 6.46 -3.89
CA GLU A 219 3.84 7.78 -3.48
C GLU A 219 3.60 7.91 -1.97
N ASN A 220 3.78 6.81 -1.22
CA ASN A 220 3.57 6.73 0.23
C ASN A 220 2.17 7.23 0.65
N VAL A 221 1.16 6.74 -0.07
CA VAL A 221 -0.27 6.89 0.23
C VAL A 221 -0.90 5.52 0.42
N THR A 222 -2.06 5.45 1.03
CA THR A 222 -2.84 4.22 1.20
C THR A 222 -4.09 4.26 0.32
N PHE A 223 -4.73 3.11 0.14
CA PHE A 223 -5.99 3.04 -0.56
C PHE A 223 -6.95 2.06 0.11
N ASP A 224 -8.23 2.30 -0.08
CA ASP A 224 -9.31 1.37 0.25
C ASP A 224 -10.19 1.14 -0.98
N ILE A 225 -10.80 -0.04 -1.05
CA ILE A 225 -11.67 -0.44 -2.14
C ILE A 225 -12.98 -0.91 -1.58
N GLU A 226 -14.05 -0.28 -2.04
CA GLU A 226 -15.40 -0.71 -1.78
C GLU A 226 -16.05 -1.24 -3.06
N ASN A 227 -16.80 -2.32 -2.93
CA ASN A 227 -17.57 -2.90 -4.01
C ASN A 227 -19.06 -2.74 -3.70
N ASP A 228 -19.79 -2.08 -4.59
CA ASP A 228 -21.24 -1.90 -4.50
C ASP A 228 -21.98 -2.98 -5.31
N GLU A 229 -23.27 -3.15 -5.07
CA GLU A 229 -24.13 -3.94 -5.94
C GLU A 229 -24.13 -3.30 -7.34
N ASP A 230 -23.94 -4.09 -8.41
CA ASP A 230 -23.82 -3.69 -9.84
C ASP A 230 -22.40 -3.51 -10.44
N ASP A 231 -21.40 -4.28 -10.00
CA ASP A 231 -20.04 -4.29 -10.58
C ASP A 231 -19.38 -2.91 -10.57
N VAL A 232 -19.63 -2.16 -9.50
CA VAL A 232 -19.06 -0.83 -9.26
C VAL A 232 -18.01 -0.93 -8.17
N ILE A 233 -16.79 -0.52 -8.52
CA ILE A 233 -15.68 -0.43 -7.59
C ILE A 233 -15.40 1.03 -7.28
N ILE A 234 -15.50 1.39 -6.01
CA ILE A 234 -15.16 2.71 -5.50
C ILE A 234 -13.75 2.61 -4.92
N THR A 235 -12.84 3.41 -5.46
CA THR A 235 -11.46 3.50 -4.98
C THR A 235 -11.29 4.79 -4.20
N LEU A 236 -10.78 4.63 -2.98
CA LEU A 236 -10.46 5.70 -2.06
C LEU A 236 -8.93 5.75 -1.92
N ILE A 237 -8.31 6.91 -2.20
CA ILE A 237 -6.89 7.14 -1.95
C ILE A 237 -6.77 8.07 -0.76
N ASP A 238 -5.99 7.69 0.25
CA ASP A 238 -5.80 8.42 1.52
C ASP A 238 -4.32 8.80 1.69
N ASP A 239 -4.05 10.03 2.13
CA ASP A 239 -2.69 10.52 2.37
C ASP A 239 -2.04 9.96 3.65
N VAL A 240 -2.77 9.17 4.43
CA VAL A 240 -2.24 8.48 5.60
C VAL A 240 -1.23 7.39 5.18
N PRO A 241 -0.01 7.38 5.75
CA PRO A 241 1.00 6.38 5.46
C PRO A 241 0.67 4.99 6.05
N SER A 242 1.09 3.94 5.33
CA SER A 242 0.81 2.52 5.59
C SER A 242 1.30 1.93 6.92
N THR A 243 1.90 2.72 7.82
CA THR A 243 2.53 2.22 9.05
C THR A 243 1.56 2.03 10.23
N ASP A 244 0.31 2.50 10.13
CA ASP A 244 -0.69 2.34 11.20
C ASP A 244 -1.50 1.05 11.01
N ASN A 245 -0.98 -0.05 11.55
CA ASN A 245 -1.59 -1.39 11.61
C ASN A 245 -2.94 -1.48 12.38
N ASP A 246 -3.59 -0.36 12.70
CA ASP A 246 -4.84 -0.29 13.46
C ASP A 246 -5.99 0.28 12.61
N HIS A 247 -6.05 -0.14 11.35
CA HIS A 247 -7.15 0.18 10.45
C HIS A 247 -8.32 -0.75 10.77
N TYR A 248 -9.35 -0.24 11.46
CA TYR A 248 -10.77 -0.55 11.19
C TYR A 248 -11.77 0.05 12.21
N THR A 249 -11.34 0.79 13.25
CA THR A 249 -12.31 1.27 14.27
C THR A 249 -12.16 2.71 14.78
N LYS A 250 -11.39 3.57 14.12
CA LYS A 250 -11.46 5.00 14.43
C LYS A 250 -12.15 5.74 13.30
N GLU A 251 -13.23 6.42 13.68
CA GLU A 251 -13.83 7.53 12.95
C GLU A 251 -12.74 8.24 12.14
N ILE A 252 -12.93 8.38 10.82
CA ILE A 252 -12.12 9.21 9.92
C ILE A 252 -11.76 10.47 10.72
N GLU A 253 -10.52 10.56 11.21
CA GLU A 253 -10.12 11.74 11.98
C GLU A 253 -10.29 12.94 11.04
N GLU A 254 -10.74 14.08 11.57
CA GLU A 254 -11.11 15.28 10.80
C GLU A 254 -9.99 15.84 9.87
N ASN A 255 -8.83 15.17 9.77
CA ASN A 255 -7.63 15.58 9.06
C ASN A 255 -7.17 14.65 7.92
N HIS A 256 -7.87 13.54 7.62
CA HIS A 256 -7.48 12.68 6.49
C HIS A 256 -7.79 13.38 5.15
N TYR A 257 -6.79 13.51 4.27
CA TYR A 257 -7.01 14.01 2.93
C TYR A 257 -7.26 12.85 1.97
N ILE A 258 -8.43 12.86 1.32
CA ILE A 258 -8.93 11.71 0.56
C ILE A 258 -9.33 12.14 -0.85
N PHE A 259 -9.03 11.28 -1.82
CA PHE A 259 -9.48 11.39 -3.20
C PHE A 259 -10.25 10.14 -3.63
N ASN A 260 -11.47 10.31 -4.13
CA ASN A 260 -12.34 9.19 -4.50
C ASN A 260 -12.64 9.18 -6.00
N PHE A 261 -12.75 7.98 -6.58
CA PHE A 261 -13.32 7.79 -7.91
C PHE A 261 -13.97 6.41 -8.02
N ALA A 262 -14.91 6.26 -8.95
CA ALA A 262 -15.56 4.98 -9.20
C ALA A 262 -15.20 4.42 -10.57
N SER A 263 -15.17 3.09 -10.65
CA SER A 263 -15.03 2.33 -11.89
C SER A 263 -16.21 1.38 -11.98
N ARG A 264 -17.01 1.51 -13.03
CA ARG A 264 -18.12 0.59 -13.32
C ARG A 264 -17.75 -0.35 -14.43
N TYR A 265 -17.99 -1.62 -14.20
CA TYR A 265 -17.72 -2.68 -15.15
C TYR A 265 -19.03 -3.24 -15.71
N ASP A 266 -18.91 -3.89 -16.85
CA ASP A 266 -19.92 -4.78 -17.43
C ASP A 266 -19.35 -6.19 -17.46
N TRP A 267 -18.84 -6.63 -16.30
CA TRP A 267 -18.29 -7.97 -16.16
C TRP A 267 -19.36 -9.00 -16.45
N GLU A 268 -19.36 -9.48 -17.70
CA GLU A 268 -20.04 -10.72 -18.04
C GLU A 268 -19.24 -11.85 -17.40
N PHE A 269 -19.45 -12.09 -16.10
CA PHE A 269 -18.97 -13.32 -15.48
C PHE A 269 -19.54 -14.48 -16.29
N PRO A 270 -18.71 -15.25 -17.01
CA PRO A 270 -19.21 -16.38 -17.76
C PRO A 270 -19.91 -17.31 -16.77
N GLN A 271 -21.21 -17.55 -16.97
CA GLN A 271 -21.98 -18.57 -16.24
C GLN A 271 -21.37 -19.97 -16.38
N ASP A 272 -20.40 -20.12 -17.27
CA ASP A 272 -19.59 -21.28 -17.49
C ASP A 272 -18.14 -20.87 -17.18
N ASN A 273 -17.77 -20.74 -15.91
CA ASN A 273 -16.37 -20.59 -15.51
C ASN A 273 -15.71 -21.97 -15.45
N ILE A 274 -14.43 -22.05 -15.83
CA ILE A 274 -13.65 -23.24 -15.53
C ILE A 274 -13.55 -23.37 -14.02
N GLU A 275 -13.82 -24.56 -13.48
CA GLU A 275 -13.69 -24.86 -12.06
C GLU A 275 -12.61 -25.92 -11.90
N LEU A 276 -11.79 -25.78 -10.86
CA LEU A 276 -10.82 -26.77 -10.45
C LEU A 276 -11.39 -27.57 -9.27
N GLU A 277 -11.36 -28.89 -9.33
CA GLU A 277 -11.80 -29.74 -8.22
C GLU A 277 -10.95 -29.46 -6.97
N ASP A 278 -11.58 -29.56 -5.79
CA ASP A 278 -10.88 -29.38 -4.52
C ASP A 278 -9.82 -30.46 -4.33
N VAL A 279 -8.62 -30.03 -3.93
CA VAL A 279 -7.51 -30.92 -3.55
C VAL A 279 -7.40 -30.89 -2.03
N PRO A 280 -7.52 -32.02 -1.33
CA PRO A 280 -7.33 -32.06 0.11
C PRO A 280 -5.84 -31.88 0.46
N ASP A 281 -5.54 -31.58 1.72
CA ASP A 281 -4.16 -31.64 2.21
C ASP A 281 -3.62 -33.08 2.11
N LEU A 282 -2.37 -33.21 1.68
CA LEU A 282 -1.72 -34.49 1.39
C LEU A 282 -0.46 -34.67 2.25
N THR A 283 -0.06 -35.92 2.44
CA THR A 283 1.19 -36.28 3.10
C THR A 283 1.94 -37.29 2.24
N THR A 284 3.24 -37.08 2.09
CA THR A 284 4.13 -37.97 1.34
C THR A 284 5.46 -38.12 2.08
N SER A 285 6.22 -39.17 1.76
CA SER A 285 7.54 -39.43 2.32
C SER A 285 8.63 -39.07 1.32
N ALA A 286 9.73 -38.51 1.82
CA ALA A 286 10.94 -38.32 1.02
C ALA A 286 11.45 -39.66 0.45
N GLY A 287 11.97 -39.62 -0.77
CA GLY A 287 12.49 -40.79 -1.50
C GLY A 287 11.43 -41.64 -2.23
N TYR A 288 10.13 -41.36 -2.05
CA TYR A 288 9.05 -42.09 -2.73
C TYR A 288 8.40 -41.25 -3.84
N LEU A 289 8.05 -41.89 -4.95
CA LEU A 289 7.33 -41.23 -6.04
C LEU A 289 5.95 -40.77 -5.54
N PHE A 290 5.75 -39.47 -5.52
CA PHE A 290 4.46 -38.83 -5.31
C PHE A 290 3.79 -38.56 -6.65
N SER A 291 2.48 -38.75 -6.70
CA SER A 291 1.69 -38.66 -7.91
C SER A 291 0.31 -38.08 -7.58
N LEU A 292 -0.09 -37.03 -8.28
CA LEU A 292 -1.38 -36.35 -8.11
C LEU A 292 -1.96 -35.98 -9.47
N GLN A 293 -3.26 -36.20 -9.64
CA GLN A 293 -4.00 -35.82 -10.84
C GLN A 293 -4.96 -34.68 -10.50
N LEU A 294 -4.76 -33.51 -11.11
CA LEU A 294 -5.70 -32.40 -11.03
C LEU A 294 -6.83 -32.58 -12.05
N SER A 295 -8.02 -32.12 -11.70
CA SER A 295 -9.22 -32.24 -12.52
C SER A 295 -9.95 -30.91 -12.58
N ALA A 296 -10.39 -30.52 -13.77
CA ALA A 296 -11.18 -29.32 -13.99
C ALA A 296 -12.52 -29.67 -14.64
N SER A 297 -13.53 -28.81 -14.45
CA SER A 297 -14.87 -28.99 -15.02
C SER A 297 -14.86 -29.04 -16.56
N LYS A 298 -13.82 -28.50 -17.19
CA LYS A 298 -13.62 -28.45 -18.65
C LYS A 298 -12.14 -28.25 -19.00
N SER A 299 -11.81 -28.38 -20.30
CA SER A 299 -10.44 -28.26 -20.80
C SER A 299 -9.83 -26.89 -20.51
N GLY A 300 -8.61 -26.88 -19.96
CA GLY A 300 -7.79 -25.70 -19.77
C GLY A 300 -6.31 -26.08 -19.63
N GLN A 301 -5.45 -25.07 -19.51
CA GLN A 301 -4.03 -25.24 -19.24
C GLN A 301 -3.79 -25.18 -17.73
N PHE A 302 -3.26 -26.26 -17.17
CA PHE A 302 -2.90 -26.32 -15.75
C PHE A 302 -1.58 -25.60 -15.47
N PHE A 303 -1.45 -25.06 -14.27
CA PHE A 303 -0.24 -24.39 -13.78
C PHE A 303 -0.13 -24.53 -12.26
N ASP A 304 1.07 -24.29 -11.74
CA ASP A 304 1.35 -24.21 -10.31
C ASP A 304 2.19 -22.96 -10.00
N SER A 305 2.50 -22.76 -8.72
CA SER A 305 3.34 -21.65 -8.25
C SER A 305 4.43 -22.13 -7.28
N THR A 306 4.80 -23.41 -7.33
CA THR A 306 5.74 -24.02 -6.37
C THR A 306 7.04 -24.44 -7.06
N ASP A 307 8.15 -24.39 -6.33
CA ASP A 307 9.43 -24.90 -6.83
C ASP A 307 9.59 -26.41 -6.59
N LEU A 308 8.61 -27.07 -5.94
CA LEU A 308 8.71 -28.50 -5.60
C LEU A 308 8.51 -29.43 -6.81
N PHE A 309 7.64 -29.04 -7.74
CA PHE A 309 7.26 -29.82 -8.91
C PHE A 309 6.62 -28.91 -9.96
N ASP A 310 6.58 -29.37 -11.20
CA ASP A 310 5.79 -28.75 -12.28
C ASP A 310 4.54 -29.57 -12.56
N VAL A 311 3.39 -28.91 -12.71
CA VAL A 311 2.17 -29.56 -13.23
C VAL A 311 2.25 -29.71 -14.75
N ASP A 312 1.93 -30.88 -15.29
CA ASP A 312 1.77 -31.03 -16.75
C ASP A 312 0.58 -30.17 -17.23
N PRO A 313 0.81 -29.19 -18.12
CA PRO A 313 -0.18 -28.17 -18.43
C PRO A 313 -1.37 -28.70 -19.23
N ILE A 314 -1.27 -29.90 -19.82
CA ILE A 314 -2.34 -30.48 -20.65
C ILE A 314 -3.16 -31.49 -19.85
N THR A 315 -2.47 -32.31 -19.07
CA THR A 315 -3.07 -33.44 -18.36
C THR A 315 -3.44 -33.08 -16.93
N GLY A 316 -2.80 -32.09 -16.31
CA GLY A 316 -2.95 -31.79 -14.88
C GLY A 316 -2.21 -32.78 -13.97
N MET A 317 -1.30 -33.57 -14.53
CA MET A 317 -0.56 -34.58 -13.81
C MET A 317 0.65 -33.97 -13.09
N VAL A 318 0.83 -34.34 -11.82
CA VAL A 318 2.00 -34.02 -11.00
C VAL A 318 2.71 -35.31 -10.64
N GLU A 319 4.01 -35.40 -10.93
CA GLU A 319 4.86 -36.52 -10.52
C GLU A 319 6.23 -36.03 -10.10
N PHE A 320 6.62 -36.31 -8.85
CA PHE A 320 7.96 -35.98 -8.35
C PHE A 320 8.37 -36.92 -7.20
N ILE A 321 9.66 -36.96 -6.89
CA ILE A 321 10.21 -37.68 -5.73
C ILE A 321 10.74 -36.63 -4.76
N PRO A 322 10.11 -36.42 -3.59
CA PRO A 322 10.60 -35.45 -2.61
C PRO A 322 11.96 -35.85 -2.03
N GLU A 323 12.81 -34.89 -1.75
CA GLU A 323 14.10 -35.08 -1.08
C GLU A 323 13.98 -34.91 0.44
N ASP A 324 14.88 -35.52 1.22
CA ASP A 324 14.90 -35.35 2.68
C ASP A 324 15.09 -33.88 3.10
N SER A 325 15.79 -33.08 2.30
CA SER A 325 15.92 -31.63 2.53
C SER A 325 14.61 -30.86 2.37
N GLN A 326 13.58 -31.47 1.78
CA GLN A 326 12.26 -30.89 1.59
C GLN A 326 11.27 -31.30 2.68
N THR A 327 11.70 -32.00 3.75
CA THR A 327 10.82 -32.34 4.88
C THR A 327 10.18 -31.08 5.48
N GLY A 328 8.88 -31.14 5.73
CA GLY A 328 8.08 -30.03 6.24
C GLY A 328 6.76 -29.85 5.51
N LYS A 329 6.02 -28.82 5.92
CA LYS A 329 4.73 -28.43 5.34
C LYS A 329 4.94 -27.40 4.25
N HIS A 330 4.35 -27.66 3.09
CA HIS A 330 4.45 -26.79 1.92
C HIS A 330 3.06 -26.36 1.44
N PRO A 331 2.71 -25.08 1.55
CA PRO A 331 1.48 -24.57 0.96
C PRO A 331 1.66 -24.51 -0.56
N ILE A 332 0.74 -25.13 -1.29
CA ILE A 332 0.76 -25.22 -2.74
C ILE A 332 -0.43 -24.44 -3.30
N LEU A 333 -0.18 -23.64 -4.33
CA LEU A 333 -1.21 -23.06 -5.18
C LEU A 333 -1.13 -23.70 -6.56
N VAL A 334 -2.24 -24.26 -7.02
CA VAL A 334 -2.42 -24.79 -8.38
C VAL A 334 -3.59 -24.10 -9.04
N GLY A 335 -3.58 -24.07 -10.37
CA GLY A 335 -4.65 -23.47 -11.13
C GLY A 335 -4.82 -24.09 -12.50
N VAL A 336 -5.92 -23.68 -13.14
CA VAL A 336 -6.24 -24.01 -14.52
C VAL A 336 -6.75 -22.76 -15.21
N ARG A 337 -6.31 -22.52 -16.45
CA ARG A 337 -6.73 -21.38 -17.28
C ARG A 337 -7.38 -21.87 -18.57
N ASP A 338 -8.58 -21.39 -18.88
CA ASP A 338 -9.23 -21.73 -20.15
C ASP A 338 -8.70 -20.89 -21.33
N ALA A 339 -9.17 -21.19 -22.54
CA ALA A 339 -8.74 -20.48 -23.76
C ALA A 339 -9.27 -19.03 -23.84
N GLN A 340 -10.22 -18.65 -23.00
CA GLN A 340 -10.79 -17.31 -22.90
C GLN A 340 -10.03 -16.46 -21.87
N GLY A 341 -9.11 -17.06 -21.11
CA GLY A 341 -8.32 -16.40 -20.07
C GLY A 341 -8.90 -16.52 -18.68
N ASN A 342 -10.07 -17.14 -18.49
CA ASN A 342 -10.64 -17.36 -17.16
C ASN A 342 -9.78 -18.38 -16.42
N SER A 343 -9.62 -18.20 -15.12
CA SER A 343 -8.85 -19.12 -14.30
C SER A 343 -9.55 -19.49 -13.00
N ALA A 344 -9.32 -20.72 -12.56
CA ALA A 344 -9.67 -21.19 -11.23
C ALA A 344 -8.42 -21.70 -10.53
N THR A 345 -8.29 -21.35 -9.25
CA THR A 345 -7.14 -21.70 -8.42
C THR A 345 -7.59 -22.41 -7.14
N LYS A 346 -6.77 -23.33 -6.66
CA LYS A 346 -6.95 -24.02 -5.37
C LYS A 346 -5.66 -23.99 -4.58
N THR A 347 -5.81 -23.96 -3.26
CA THR A 347 -4.70 -24.07 -2.32
C THR A 347 -4.86 -25.31 -1.46
N PHE A 348 -3.77 -26.00 -1.19
CA PHE A 348 -3.69 -27.18 -0.32
C PHE A 348 -2.28 -27.30 0.26
N GLU A 349 -2.10 -28.09 1.31
CA GLU A 349 -0.80 -28.35 1.92
C GLU A 349 -0.26 -29.72 1.52
N ILE A 350 1.02 -29.82 1.17
CA ILE A 350 1.75 -31.08 1.13
C ILE A 350 2.69 -31.13 2.33
N ASN A 351 2.45 -32.08 3.22
CA ASN A 351 3.36 -32.39 4.32
C ASN A 351 4.33 -33.50 3.88
N ILE A 352 5.60 -33.14 3.67
CA ILE A 352 6.66 -34.10 3.36
C ILE A 352 7.26 -34.58 4.68
N ILE A 353 7.14 -35.87 4.96
CA ILE A 353 7.76 -36.53 6.12
C ILE A 353 9.06 -37.22 5.69
N GLU A 354 9.90 -37.56 6.68
CA GLU A 354 11.13 -38.33 6.45
C GLU A 354 10.81 -39.66 5.73
N GLY A 355 11.73 -40.08 4.85
CA GLY A 355 11.66 -41.38 4.18
C GLY A 355 11.89 -42.55 5.15
N ASN A 356 11.61 -43.77 4.70
CA ASN A 356 11.94 -44.98 5.45
C ASN A 356 13.41 -45.35 5.22
N GLU A 357 14.19 -45.40 6.27
CA GLU A 357 15.55 -45.90 6.25
C GLU A 357 15.57 -47.44 6.16
N LYS A 358 16.66 -48.00 5.64
CA LYS A 358 16.82 -49.47 5.59
C LYS A 358 17.17 -50.02 6.99
N PRO A 359 16.82 -51.27 7.30
CA PRO A 359 17.33 -51.94 8.49
C PRO A 359 18.86 -52.09 8.42
N TYR A 360 19.47 -52.35 9.56
CA TYR A 360 20.91 -52.60 9.71
C TYR A 360 21.13 -54.00 10.30
N ILE A 361 21.81 -54.87 9.57
CA ILE A 361 22.25 -56.19 10.08
C ILE A 361 23.58 -56.01 10.80
N GLU A 362 23.69 -56.47 12.06
CA GLU A 362 24.99 -56.50 12.75
C GLU A 362 25.95 -57.44 12.01
N GLN A 363 27.21 -57.04 11.85
CA GLN A 363 28.22 -57.86 11.17
C GLN A 363 28.27 -59.28 11.73
N ILE A 364 28.16 -60.28 10.84
CA ILE A 364 28.15 -61.69 11.21
C ILE A 364 29.56 -62.26 10.95
N PRO A 365 30.34 -62.63 11.99
CA PRO A 365 31.64 -63.27 11.78
C PRO A 365 31.49 -64.64 11.12
N ASP A 366 32.52 -65.07 10.38
CA ASP A 366 32.59 -66.43 9.87
C ASP A 366 32.41 -67.47 10.99
N GLN A 367 31.66 -68.52 10.68
CA GLN A 367 31.25 -69.54 11.62
C GLN A 367 31.92 -70.87 11.28
N THR A 368 32.11 -71.71 12.29
CA THR A 368 32.61 -73.09 12.10
C THR A 368 31.76 -74.04 12.90
N THR A 369 31.38 -75.17 12.30
CA THR A 369 30.65 -76.25 12.96
C THR A 369 31.13 -77.62 12.48
N LEU A 370 30.63 -78.68 13.13
CA LEU A 370 30.94 -80.08 12.79
C LEU A 370 29.75 -80.75 12.11
N LEU A 371 30.03 -81.61 11.15
CA LEU A 371 29.06 -82.44 10.47
C LEU A 371 28.19 -83.21 11.47
N GLY A 372 26.87 -83.16 11.32
CA GLY A 372 25.93 -83.89 12.16
C GLY A 372 25.74 -83.31 13.57
N LYS A 373 26.36 -82.18 13.93
CA LYS A 373 26.09 -81.47 15.19
C LYS A 373 25.08 -80.34 14.99
N PRO A 374 24.15 -80.09 15.94
CA PRO A 374 23.29 -78.92 15.88
C PRO A 374 24.10 -77.63 15.82
N PHE A 375 23.72 -76.75 14.89
CA PHE A 375 24.24 -75.40 14.74
C PHE A 375 23.10 -74.41 14.98
N ILE A 376 23.30 -73.51 15.93
CA ILE A 376 22.33 -72.47 16.29
C ILE A 376 23.03 -71.12 16.21
N LEU A 377 22.45 -70.18 15.46
CA LEU A 377 22.91 -68.80 15.36
C LEU A 377 21.71 -67.84 15.41
N LYS A 378 21.84 -66.76 16.17
CA LYS A 378 20.86 -65.68 16.23
C LYS A 378 21.40 -64.49 15.44
N ILE A 379 20.66 -64.09 14.40
CA ILE A 379 20.92 -62.86 13.65
C ILE A 379 20.34 -61.68 14.44
N GLN A 380 21.11 -60.60 14.50
CA GLN A 380 20.69 -59.33 15.08
C GLN A 380 20.57 -58.30 13.95
N ALA A 381 19.44 -57.60 13.91
CA ALA A 381 19.25 -56.44 13.06
C ALA A 381 18.40 -55.41 13.80
N THR A 382 18.61 -54.15 13.47
CA THR A 382 17.87 -53.00 14.01
C THR A 382 17.33 -52.16 12.88
N ASP A 383 16.19 -51.52 13.09
CA ASP A 383 15.57 -50.61 12.14
C ASP A 383 15.53 -49.21 12.78
N PRO A 384 15.95 -48.13 12.09
CA PRO A 384 15.97 -46.78 12.68
C PRO A 384 14.61 -46.31 13.21
N GLU A 385 13.53 -46.67 12.51
CA GLU A 385 12.13 -46.40 12.85
C GLU A 385 11.53 -47.48 13.77
N ASN A 386 12.33 -48.47 14.14
CA ASN A 386 11.95 -49.61 14.98
C ASN A 386 10.79 -50.43 14.36
N HIS A 387 10.75 -50.52 13.02
CA HIS A 387 9.87 -51.42 12.31
C HIS A 387 10.21 -52.89 12.56
N THR A 388 9.22 -53.75 12.31
CA THR A 388 9.43 -55.21 12.41
C THR A 388 10.27 -55.68 11.23
N ILE A 389 11.34 -56.43 11.52
CA ILE A 389 12.25 -56.98 10.52
C ILE A 389 11.88 -58.44 10.23
N LEU A 390 11.71 -58.75 8.95
CA LEU A 390 11.61 -60.11 8.42
C LEU A 390 12.97 -60.55 7.90
N PHE A 391 13.40 -61.75 8.29
CA PHE A 391 14.66 -62.34 7.84
C PHE A 391 14.41 -63.41 6.79
N SER A 392 15.27 -63.46 5.78
CA SER A 392 15.38 -64.56 4.83
C SER A 392 16.85 -64.83 4.49
N ASP A 393 17.13 -65.96 3.86
CA ASP A 393 18.47 -66.33 3.40
C ASP A 393 18.49 -66.62 1.89
N GLU A 394 19.71 -66.67 1.34
CA GLU A 394 19.98 -67.13 -0.01
C GLU A 394 20.84 -68.42 0.04
N THR A 395 20.47 -69.41 0.86
CA THR A 395 21.20 -70.69 0.95
C THR A 395 20.28 -71.92 0.88
N ASP A 396 20.78 -73.02 0.31
CA ASP A 396 20.05 -74.30 0.29
C ASP A 396 20.26 -75.12 1.58
N LEU A 397 21.04 -74.60 2.54
CA LEU A 397 21.42 -75.34 3.75
C LEU A 397 20.29 -75.39 4.80
N PHE A 398 19.53 -74.31 4.93
CA PHE A 398 18.52 -74.09 5.95
C PHE A 398 17.60 -72.93 5.54
N ASP A 399 16.45 -72.82 6.19
CA ASP A 399 15.63 -71.59 6.18
C ASP A 399 15.78 -70.88 7.53
N ILE A 400 15.82 -69.54 7.53
CA ILE A 400 15.80 -68.76 8.77
C ILE A 400 14.43 -68.86 9.46
N LEU A 401 14.42 -69.20 10.75
CA LEU A 401 13.23 -69.21 11.60
C LEU A 401 12.83 -67.79 12.03
N PRO A 402 11.57 -67.57 12.47
CA PRO A 402 11.11 -66.28 12.99
C PRO A 402 12.05 -65.68 14.03
N PHE A 403 12.10 -64.34 14.04
CA PHE A 403 13.05 -63.55 14.83
C PHE A 403 14.52 -63.75 14.42
N GLY A 404 14.84 -64.30 13.25
CA GLY A 404 16.23 -64.38 12.78
C GLY A 404 17.03 -65.49 13.45
N VAL A 405 16.43 -66.65 13.71
CA VAL A 405 17.13 -67.80 14.30
C VAL A 405 17.46 -68.82 13.22
N ILE A 406 18.72 -69.20 13.10
CA ILE A 406 19.17 -70.36 12.32
C ILE A 406 19.30 -71.52 13.30
N ASP A 407 18.62 -72.64 13.05
CA ASP A 407 18.71 -73.87 13.83
C ASP A 407 18.62 -75.07 12.89
N PHE A 408 19.75 -75.71 12.63
CA PHE A 408 19.81 -76.87 11.74
C PHE A 408 20.96 -77.82 12.08
N VAL A 409 20.95 -79.01 11.46
CA VAL A 409 22.03 -80.00 11.58
C VAL A 409 22.68 -80.18 10.20
N PRO A 410 23.94 -79.75 9.99
CA PRO A 410 24.61 -79.90 8.71
C PRO A 410 24.76 -81.37 8.30
N ASN A 411 24.47 -81.65 7.03
CA ASN A 411 24.56 -83.00 6.44
C ASN A 411 25.67 -83.14 5.40
N GLN A 412 26.44 -82.07 5.16
CA GLN A 412 27.57 -82.04 4.24
C GLN A 412 28.70 -81.15 4.77
N THR A 413 29.95 -81.55 4.49
CA THR A 413 31.14 -80.73 4.79
C THR A 413 31.42 -79.74 3.67
N GLY A 414 32.00 -78.58 4.00
CA GLY A 414 32.36 -77.56 3.03
C GLY A 414 32.53 -76.20 3.67
N ASN A 415 32.89 -75.20 2.87
CA ASN A 415 32.85 -73.80 3.27
C ASN A 415 31.80 -73.10 2.43
N PHE A 416 30.68 -72.71 3.05
CA PHE A 416 29.51 -72.20 2.36
C PHE A 416 29.36 -70.69 2.58
N PRO A 417 29.29 -69.86 1.53
CA PRO A 417 28.86 -68.49 1.69
C PRO A 417 27.36 -68.47 2.01
N VAL A 418 26.98 -67.76 3.06
CA VAL A 418 25.59 -67.59 3.50
C VAL A 418 25.27 -66.10 3.47
N THR A 419 24.32 -65.70 2.62
CA THR A 419 23.78 -64.34 2.60
C THR A 419 22.47 -64.30 3.35
N ILE A 420 22.39 -63.39 4.32
CA ILE A 420 21.19 -63.08 5.10
C ILE A 420 20.61 -61.78 4.58
N ILE A 421 19.30 -61.71 4.46
CA ILE A 421 18.54 -60.52 4.09
C ILE A 421 17.63 -60.15 5.26
N ALA A 422 17.66 -58.89 5.66
CA ALA A 422 16.71 -58.29 6.59
C ALA A 422 15.88 -57.28 5.82
N VAL A 423 14.55 -57.43 5.80
CA VAL A 423 13.62 -56.48 5.17
C VAL A 423 12.65 -55.96 6.22
N ASP A 424 12.42 -54.65 6.22
CA ASP A 424 11.38 -54.05 7.05
C ASP A 424 9.98 -54.23 6.44
N ILE A 425 8.96 -53.73 7.14
CA ILE A 425 7.57 -53.81 6.69
C ILE A 425 7.24 -52.87 5.51
N GLN A 426 8.10 -51.90 5.21
CA GLN A 426 7.98 -50.95 4.10
C GLN A 426 8.79 -51.39 2.86
N GLY A 427 9.52 -52.50 2.97
CA GLY A 427 10.26 -53.15 1.89
C GLY A 427 11.71 -52.71 1.74
N ALA A 428 12.23 -51.80 2.57
CA ALA A 428 13.66 -51.51 2.54
C ALA A 428 14.44 -52.66 3.19
N PHE A 429 15.63 -52.95 2.66
CA PHE A 429 16.39 -54.13 3.06
C PHE A 429 17.88 -53.89 3.15
N ASP A 430 18.53 -54.74 3.93
CA ASP A 430 19.98 -54.85 4.04
C ASP A 430 20.41 -56.31 3.91
N LYS A 431 21.67 -56.52 3.51
CA LYS A 431 22.22 -57.85 3.30
C LYS A 431 23.59 -57.98 3.97
N GLU A 432 23.83 -59.13 4.58
CA GLU A 432 25.13 -59.47 5.17
C GLU A 432 25.50 -60.90 4.77
N THR A 433 26.78 -61.11 4.43
CA THR A 433 27.31 -62.42 4.03
C THR A 433 28.42 -62.87 4.97
N PHE A 434 28.33 -64.12 5.45
CA PHE A 434 29.39 -64.78 6.21
C PHE A 434 29.71 -66.16 5.63
N TYR A 435 30.87 -66.73 5.97
CA TYR A 435 31.21 -68.10 5.63
C TYR A 435 30.89 -69.07 6.76
N LEU A 436 30.21 -70.17 6.44
CA LEU A 436 30.00 -71.30 7.34
C LEU A 436 30.89 -72.48 6.94
N GLU A 437 31.92 -72.74 7.75
CA GLU A 437 32.81 -73.88 7.58
C GLU A 437 32.29 -75.11 8.35
N VAL A 438 31.85 -76.14 7.62
CA VAL A 438 31.42 -77.43 8.19
C VAL A 438 32.55 -78.45 8.05
N LYS A 439 33.15 -78.83 9.18
CA LYS A 439 34.27 -79.79 9.27
C LYS A 439 33.77 -81.19 9.59
N ASN A 440 34.59 -82.19 9.27
CA ASN A 440 34.44 -83.53 9.86
C ASN A 440 34.89 -83.51 11.33
N GLU A 441 34.35 -84.43 12.13
CA GLU A 441 34.80 -84.68 13.52
C GLU A 441 36.30 -85.04 13.61
#